data_AF-X1RD04-F1
#
_entry.id   AF-X1RD04-F1
#
_cell.length_a   1.000
_cell.length_b   1.000
_cell.length_c   1.000
_cell.angle_alpha   90.00
_cell.angle_beta   90.00
_cell.angle_gamma   90.00
#
_symmetry.space_group_name_H-M   'P 1'
#
loop_
_entity.id
_entity.type
_entity.pdbx_description
1 polymer ?
#
loop_
_entity_poly.entity_id
_entity_poly.type
_entity_poly.pdbx_seq_one_letter_code
_entity_poly.pdbx_strand_id
1 'polypeptide(L)'
;MRLTLPLTGTVLVEGSVWGAGDLIGDNSDPIRPIPIDLGNVSWRMVDIDLENEVMVIEVEPSKEISEDTGQLDGGDNPLYKSRKSTEQEKLGFLQHAQDLIMSHTRDELYQMSKCHRLKRPFKDRKVGYEVEA
;
A
#
# COMPACT_ATOMS: atom_id res chain seq x y z
N MET A 1 3.08 -6.00 13.43
CA MET A 1 2.90 -4.54 13.65
C MET A 1 1.82 -4.04 12.69
N ARG A 2 1.02 -3.01 13.02
CA ARG A 2 0.04 -2.46 12.07
C ARG A 2 0.48 -1.10 11.56
N LEU A 3 0.37 -0.90 10.24
CA LEU A 3 0.66 0.38 9.56
C LEU A 3 -0.53 0.79 8.70
N THR A 4 -0.61 2.07 8.38
CA THR A 4 -1.67 2.66 7.56
C THR A 4 -1.05 3.27 6.30
N LEU A 5 -1.47 2.80 5.13
CA LEU A 5 -0.97 3.27 3.84
C LEU A 5 -2.06 4.02 3.06
N PRO A 6 -1.75 5.15 2.43
CA PRO A 6 -2.66 5.80 1.50
C PRO A 6 -3.07 4.89 0.34
N LEU A 7 -4.30 5.04 -0.14
CA LEU A 7 -4.83 4.32 -1.29
C LEU A 7 -4.60 5.07 -2.60
N THR A 8 -4.35 4.32 -3.66
CA THR A 8 -4.37 4.78 -5.05
C THR A 8 -5.42 3.99 -5.84
N GLY A 9 -5.69 4.44 -7.06
CA GLY A 9 -6.65 3.82 -7.98
C GLY A 9 -7.86 4.70 -8.25
N THR A 10 -8.87 4.10 -8.88
CA THR A 10 -10.14 4.78 -9.19
C THR A 10 -11.32 4.01 -8.62
N VAL A 11 -12.18 4.68 -7.86
CA VAL A 11 -13.45 4.12 -7.36
C VAL A 11 -14.52 4.34 -8.43
N LEU A 12 -15.18 3.28 -8.90
CA LEU A 12 -16.29 3.37 -9.85
C LEU A 12 -17.66 3.32 -9.17
N VAL A 13 -17.76 2.69 -8.00
CA VAL A 13 -19.02 2.60 -7.25
C VAL A 13 -18.73 2.76 -5.77
N GLU A 14 -19.52 3.60 -5.09
CA GLU A 14 -19.49 3.83 -3.65
C GLU A 14 -20.92 3.60 -3.12
N GLY A 15 -21.11 2.65 -2.18
CA GLY A 15 -22.42 2.39 -1.57
C GLY A 15 -22.87 3.60 -0.75
N SER A 16 -24.03 4.21 -1.00
CA SER A 16 -25.35 3.70 -0.57
C SER A 16 -26.54 4.17 -1.45
N VAL A 17 -26.33 4.44 -2.74
CA VAL A 17 -27.46 4.82 -3.64
C VAL A 17 -28.14 3.60 -4.29
N TRP A 18 -27.49 2.43 -4.32
CA TRP A 18 -28.04 1.22 -4.95
C TRP A 18 -27.74 -0.05 -4.14
N GLY A 19 -28.57 -0.29 -3.12
CA GLY A 19 -29.01 -1.62 -2.66
C GLY A 19 -28.04 -2.54 -1.89
N ALA A 20 -26.74 -2.60 -2.20
CA ALA A 20 -25.79 -3.47 -1.48
C ALA A 20 -24.30 -3.13 -1.71
N GLY A 21 -24.01 -2.00 -2.39
CA GLY A 21 -22.79 -1.79 -3.18
C GLY A 21 -21.45 -2.14 -2.55
N ASP A 22 -20.87 -3.25 -2.99
CA ASP A 22 -19.43 -3.47 -2.91
C ASP A 22 -18.69 -2.37 -3.67
N LEU A 23 -17.57 -1.96 -3.12
CA LEU A 23 -16.69 -0.95 -3.71
C LEU A 23 -16.03 -1.55 -4.94
N ILE A 24 -16.45 -1.11 -6.13
CA ILE A 24 -15.85 -1.56 -7.38
C ILE A 24 -14.78 -0.55 -7.78
N GLY A 25 -13.53 -0.98 -7.75
CA GLY A 25 -12.42 -0.26 -8.38
C GLY A 25 -12.50 -0.36 -9.91
N ASP A 26 -11.88 0.57 -10.62
CA ASP A 26 -11.69 0.43 -12.06
C ASP A 26 -10.82 -0.79 -12.34
N ASN A 27 -11.27 -1.70 -13.21
CA ASN A 27 -10.49 -2.89 -13.58
C ASN A 27 -9.14 -2.53 -14.22
N SER A 28 -9.04 -1.35 -14.86
CA SER A 28 -7.80 -0.82 -15.42
C SER A 28 -6.96 -0.03 -14.42
N ASP A 29 -7.55 0.42 -13.31
CA ASP A 29 -6.87 1.13 -12.23
C ASP A 29 -7.46 0.78 -10.85
N PRO A 30 -7.19 -0.44 -10.35
CA PRO A 30 -7.85 -0.95 -9.15
C PRO A 30 -7.42 -0.21 -7.89
N ILE A 31 -8.32 -0.17 -6.91
CA ILE A 31 -8.04 0.36 -5.57
C ILE A 31 -6.97 -0.51 -4.91
N ARG A 32 -5.86 0.10 -4.51
CA ARG A 32 -4.72 -0.59 -3.90
C ARG A 32 -3.94 0.36 -3.00
N PRO A 33 -3.16 -0.12 -2.01
CA PRO A 33 -2.25 0.76 -1.30
C PRO A 33 -1.21 1.32 -2.28
N ILE A 34 -0.68 2.49 -1.97
CA ILE A 34 0.44 3.03 -2.74
C ILE A 34 1.61 2.02 -2.76
N PRO A 35 2.24 1.78 -3.93
CA PRO A 35 3.35 0.85 -4.04
C PRO A 35 4.60 1.49 -3.45
N ILE A 36 4.84 1.23 -2.17
CA ILE A 36 6.04 1.63 -1.45
C ILE A 36 6.78 0.38 -0.99
N ASP A 37 8.09 0.38 -1.21
CA ASP A 37 8.98 -0.65 -0.69
C ASP A 37 9.16 -0.45 0.83
N LEU A 38 8.57 -1.36 1.62
CA LEU A 38 8.69 -1.36 3.08
C LEU A 38 9.97 -2.06 3.57
N GLY A 39 10.83 -2.52 2.66
CA GLY A 39 12.07 -3.23 2.95
C GLY A 39 11.86 -4.72 3.21
N ASN A 40 12.68 -5.29 4.10
CA ASN A 40 12.70 -6.73 4.42
C ASN A 40 11.56 -7.14 5.36
N VAL A 41 10.33 -6.89 4.93
CA VAL A 41 9.10 -7.25 5.63
C VAL A 41 8.10 -7.90 4.66
N SER A 42 7.28 -8.80 5.17
CA SER A 42 6.04 -9.19 4.52
C SER A 42 4.89 -8.40 5.13
N TRP A 43 3.83 -8.22 4.35
CA TRP A 43 2.62 -7.60 4.86
C TRP A 43 1.39 -8.23 4.27
N ARG A 44 0.27 -8.08 4.99
CA ARG A 44 -1.06 -8.46 4.53
C ARG A 44 -2.05 -7.37 4.87
N MET A 45 -3.05 -7.21 4.02
CA MET A 45 -4.18 -6.33 4.29
C MET A 45 -4.99 -6.87 5.47
N VAL A 46 -5.37 -5.98 6.38
CA VAL A 46 -6.27 -6.28 7.51
C VAL A 46 -7.57 -5.51 7.39
N ASP A 47 -7.52 -4.27 6.93
CA ASP A 47 -8.70 -3.41 6.83
C ASP A 47 -8.52 -2.33 5.74
N ILE A 48 -9.62 -1.71 5.33
CA ILE A 48 -9.67 -0.58 4.41
C ILE A 48 -10.59 0.49 4.97
N ASP A 49 -10.07 1.69 5.16
CA ASP A 49 -10.85 2.88 5.49
C ASP A 49 -10.90 3.80 4.28
N LEU A 50 -12.00 3.70 3.54
CA LEU A 50 -12.23 4.54 2.38
C LEU A 50 -12.46 6.00 2.73
N GLU A 51 -13.13 6.31 3.84
CA GLU A 51 -13.41 7.69 4.24
C GLU A 51 -12.12 8.50 4.39
N ASN A 52 -11.12 7.88 5.03
CA ASN A 52 -9.79 8.43 5.21
C ASN A 52 -8.82 8.10 4.04
N GLU A 53 -9.26 7.31 3.07
CA GLU A 53 -8.52 6.90 1.87
C GLU A 53 -7.23 6.13 2.20
N VAL A 54 -7.34 5.19 3.14
CA VAL A 54 -6.21 4.39 3.63
C VAL A 54 -6.51 2.89 3.72
N MET A 55 -5.46 2.08 3.64
CA MET A 55 -5.46 0.66 3.92
C MET A 55 -4.67 0.40 5.20
N VAL A 56 -5.22 -0.42 6.10
CA VAL A 56 -4.51 -0.92 7.26
C VAL A 56 -3.87 -2.26 6.91
N ILE A 57 -2.56 -2.33 7.08
CA ILE A 57 -1.78 -3.54 6.84
C ILE A 57 -1.19 -4.06 8.14
N GLU A 58 -1.05 -5.38 8.24
CA GLU A 58 -0.22 -6.03 9.24
C GLU A 58 1.10 -6.44 8.62
N VAL A 59 2.18 -6.00 9.26
CA VAL A 59 3.56 -6.16 8.82
C VAL A 59 4.29 -7.13 9.75
N GLU A 60 5.00 -8.07 9.14
CA GLU A 60 5.85 -9.07 9.78
C GLU A 60 7.28 -8.98 9.22
N PRO A 61 8.32 -9.09 10.06
CA PRO A 61 9.69 -9.03 9.57
C PRO A 61 10.05 -10.33 8.82
N SER A 62 10.85 -10.21 7.77
CA SER A 62 11.35 -11.37 7.03
C SER A 62 12.15 -12.30 7.94
N LYS A 63 11.89 -13.61 7.83
CA LYS A 63 12.59 -14.65 8.59
C LYS A 63 14.00 -14.91 8.06
N GLU A 64 14.24 -14.56 6.81
CA GLU A 64 15.50 -14.78 6.11
C GLU A 64 15.92 -13.52 5.37
N ILE A 65 17.23 -13.32 5.28
CA ILE A 65 17.87 -12.24 4.52
C ILE A 65 18.65 -12.90 3.39
N SER A 66 18.49 -12.37 2.19
CA SER A 66 19.29 -12.73 1.03
C SER A 66 20.46 -11.77 0.92
N GLU A 67 21.68 -12.28 1.01
CA GLU A 67 22.91 -11.49 0.92
C GLU A 67 23.65 -11.86 -0.37
N ASP A 68 24.07 -10.86 -1.13
CA ASP A 68 24.98 -11.07 -2.26
C ASP A 68 26.31 -11.58 -1.70
N THR A 69 26.78 -12.70 -2.24
CA THR A 69 28.04 -13.32 -1.82
C THR A 69 29.28 -12.65 -2.45
N GLY A 70 29.07 -11.72 -3.38
CA GLY A 70 30.13 -11.12 -4.20
C GLY A 70 30.71 -12.08 -5.24
N GLN A 71 30.12 -13.29 -5.38
CA GLN A 71 30.50 -14.27 -6.38
C GLN A 71 29.47 -14.28 -7.50
N LEU A 72 29.93 -14.55 -8.72
CA LEU A 72 29.04 -14.78 -9.85
C LEU A 72 28.83 -16.28 -10.05
N ASP A 73 27.65 -16.66 -10.50
CA ASP A 73 27.41 -17.98 -11.04
C ASP A 73 28.14 -18.14 -12.38
N GLY A 74 28.15 -19.35 -12.93
CA GLY A 74 28.81 -19.64 -14.22
C GLY A 74 28.25 -18.88 -15.42
N GLY A 75 27.26 -18.00 -15.24
CA GLY A 75 26.63 -17.16 -16.25
C GLY A 75 26.61 -15.67 -15.90
N ASP A 76 27.56 -15.19 -15.08
CA ASP A 76 27.70 -13.79 -14.66
C ASP A 76 26.53 -13.22 -13.82
N ASN A 77 25.68 -14.06 -13.23
CA ASN A 77 24.65 -13.59 -12.30
C ASN A 77 25.18 -13.62 -10.85
N PRO A 78 24.91 -12.61 -10.02
CA PRO A 78 25.32 -12.62 -8.61
C PRO A 78 24.69 -13.80 -7.86
N LEU A 79 25.52 -14.53 -7.12
CA LEU A 79 25.13 -15.60 -6.24
C LEU A 79 24.68 -15.01 -4.90
N TYR A 80 23.46 -15.35 -4.49
CA TYR A 80 22.91 -14.95 -3.21
C TYR A 80 22.93 -16.10 -2.22
N LYS A 81 23.21 -15.80 -0.96
CA LYS A 81 23.09 -16.73 0.16
C LYS A 81 22.00 -16.26 1.10
N SER A 82 21.10 -17.17 1.45
CA SER A 82 20.08 -16.90 2.45
C SER A 82 20.56 -17.30 3.85
N ARG A 83 20.30 -16.45 4.84
CA ARG A 83 20.50 -16.76 6.26
C ARG A 83 19.30 -16.32 7.07
N LYS A 84 19.15 -16.89 8.27
CA LYS A 84 18.12 -16.45 9.22
C LYS A 84 18.38 -15.03 9.70
N SER A 85 17.33 -14.22 9.76
CA SER A 85 17.38 -12.89 10.37
C SER A 85 17.54 -13.01 11.88
N THR A 86 18.40 -12.19 12.46
CA THR A 86 18.54 -12.04 13.92
C THR A 86 17.35 -11.25 14.50
N GLU A 87 17.13 -11.33 15.81
CA GLU A 87 16.06 -10.56 16.47
C GLU A 87 16.27 -9.05 16.33
N GLN A 88 17.52 -8.58 16.40
CA GLN A 88 17.84 -7.16 16.20
C GLN A 88 17.51 -6.69 14.78
N GLU A 89 17.80 -7.50 13.77
CA GLU A 89 17.45 -7.19 12.37
C GLU A 89 15.94 -7.17 12.16
N LYS A 90 15.21 -8.14 12.73
CA LYS A 90 13.74 -8.15 12.66
C LYS A 90 13.14 -6.88 13.23
N LEU A 91 13.62 -6.42 14.39
CA LEU A 91 13.19 -5.16 14.98
C LEU A 91 13.57 -3.97 14.10
N GLY A 92 14.78 -3.98 13.53
CA GLY A 92 15.24 -2.96 12.59
C GLY A 92 14.37 -2.86 11.32
N PHE A 93 13.94 -3.99 10.75
CA PHE A 93 13.06 -4.02 9.58
C PHE A 93 11.68 -3.44 9.89
N LEU A 94 11.12 -3.79 11.06
CA LEU A 94 9.85 -3.23 11.50
C LEU A 94 9.96 -1.73 11.77
N GLN A 95 11.02 -1.29 12.45
CA GLN A 95 11.26 0.13 12.70
C GLN A 95 11.43 0.90 11.40
N HIS A 96 12.19 0.37 10.44
CA HIS A 96 12.37 0.98 9.13
C HIS A 96 11.04 1.17 8.39
N ALA A 97 10.21 0.12 8.35
CA ALA A 97 8.88 0.20 7.73
C ALA A 97 7.98 1.23 8.43
N GLN A 98 8.04 1.30 9.76
CA GLN A 98 7.30 2.29 10.54
C GLN A 98 7.79 3.72 10.25
N ASP A 99 9.10 3.95 10.31
CA ASP A 99 9.71 5.25 10.09
C ASP A 99 9.39 5.75 8.69
N LEU A 100 9.48 4.89 7.67
CA LEU A 100 9.15 5.25 6.30
C LEU A 100 7.74 5.82 6.17
N ILE A 101 6.76 5.22 6.84
CA ILE A 101 5.36 5.68 6.76
C ILE A 101 5.07 6.86 7.68
N MET A 102 5.64 6.87 8.88
CA MET A 102 5.35 7.87 9.91
C MET A 102 6.14 9.16 9.74
N SER A 103 7.29 9.13 9.05
CA SER A 103 8.12 10.32 8.79
C SER A 103 7.72 11.11 7.55
N HIS A 104 6.80 10.60 6.74
CA HIS A 104 6.32 11.26 5.53
C HIS A 104 4.85 11.61 5.64
N THR A 105 4.51 12.77 5.10
CA THR A 105 3.13 13.14 4.83
C THR A 105 2.55 12.28 3.72
N ARG A 106 1.22 12.19 3.66
CA ARG A 106 0.51 11.50 2.59
C ARG A 106 0.96 11.97 1.19
N ASP A 107 1.23 13.26 1.02
CA ASP A 107 1.62 13.83 -0.26
C ASP A 107 3.04 13.45 -0.68
N GLU A 108 3.97 13.42 0.28
CA GLU A 108 5.33 12.93 0.04
C GLU A 108 5.30 11.45 -0.36
N LEU A 109 4.49 10.63 0.32
CA LEU A 109 4.33 9.22 -0.02
C LEU A 109 3.82 9.02 -1.46
N TYR A 110 2.85 9.83 -1.93
CA TYR A 110 2.40 9.81 -3.33
C TYR A 110 3.48 10.25 -4.32
N GLN A 111 4.27 11.27 -3.98
CA GLN A 111 5.39 11.73 -4.80
C GLN A 111 6.47 10.65 -4.93
N MET A 112 6.81 9.98 -3.84
CA MET A 112 7.78 8.88 -3.82
C MET A 112 7.33 7.71 -4.69
N SER A 113 6.06 7.30 -4.56
CA SER A 113 5.51 6.17 -5.33
C SER A 113 5.13 6.53 -6.76
N LYS A 114 5.23 7.82 -7.15
CA LYS A 114 4.77 8.37 -8.45
C LYS A 114 3.33 7.99 -8.78
N CYS A 115 2.50 7.83 -7.76
CA CYS A 115 1.09 7.48 -7.92
C CYS A 115 0.20 8.69 -7.70
N HIS A 116 -0.93 8.70 -8.38
CA HIS A 116 -1.99 9.66 -8.09
C HIS A 116 -2.74 9.25 -6.82
N ARG A 117 -3.44 10.21 -6.21
CA ARG A 117 -4.38 9.93 -5.12
C ARG A 117 -5.56 9.12 -5.63
N LEU A 118 -6.23 8.39 -4.73
CA LEU A 118 -7.49 7.71 -5.01
C LEU A 118 -8.50 8.66 -5.66
N LYS A 119 -9.03 8.29 -6.84
CA LYS A 119 -10.00 9.09 -7.59
C LYS A 119 -11.43 8.66 -7.27
N ARG A 120 -12.30 9.63 -7.02
CA ARG A 120 -13.73 9.43 -6.72
C ARG A 120 -14.60 10.30 -7.65
N PRO A 121 -14.97 9.79 -8.84
CA PRO A 121 -15.69 10.57 -9.85
C PRO A 121 -17.08 11.05 -9.41
N PHE A 122 -17.65 10.49 -8.34
CA PHE A 122 -19.00 10.83 -7.86
C PHE A 122 -19.02 11.77 -6.64
N LYS A 123 -17.89 12.02 -5.96
CA LYS A 123 -17.84 12.80 -4.70
C LYS A 123 -18.12 14.30 -4.93
N ASP A 124 -17.82 14.83 -6.12
CA ASP A 124 -18.04 16.24 -6.46
C ASP A 124 -19.35 16.51 -7.22
N ARG A 125 -20.16 15.49 -7.51
CA ARG A 125 -21.51 15.71 -8.06
C ARG A 125 -22.39 16.20 -6.92
N LYS A 126 -22.51 17.53 -6.77
CA LYS A 126 -23.71 18.15 -6.18
C LYS A 126 -24.90 17.56 -6.93
N VAL A 127 -25.58 16.60 -6.33
CA VAL A 127 -26.84 16.06 -6.86
C VAL A 127 -27.86 17.18 -6.71
N GLY A 128 -27.93 18.05 -7.71
CA GLY A 128 -28.98 19.03 -7.86
C GLY A 128 -30.27 18.26 -8.11
N TYR A 129 -30.98 17.92 -7.05
CA TYR A 129 -32.42 17.69 -7.17
C TYR A 129 -33.06 19.06 -7.38
N GLU A 130 -33.20 19.47 -8.64
CA GLU A 130 -34.26 20.40 -9.01
C GLU A 130 -35.58 19.68 -8.71
N VAL A 131 -36.20 20.07 -7.60
CA VAL A 131 -37.59 19.72 -7.34
C VAL A 131 -38.39 20.67 -8.21
N GLU A 132 -38.89 20.18 -9.35
CA GLU A 132 -39.92 20.90 -10.10
C GLU A 132 -41.13 21.10 -9.17
N ALA A 133 -41.50 22.37 -9.01
CA ALA A 133 -42.61 22.84 -8.18
C ALA A 133 -43.96 22.70 -8.89
#